data_AF-A0A970C8L4-F1
#
_entry.id   AF-A0A970C8L4-F1
#
_cell.length_a   1.000
_cell.length_b   1.000
_cell.length_c   1.000
_cell.angle_alpha   90.00
_cell.angle_beta   90.00
_cell.angle_gamma   90.00
#
_symmetry.space_group_name_H-M   'P 1'
#
loop_
_entity.id
_entity.type
_entity.pdbx_description
1 polymer ?
#
loop_
_entity_poly.entity_id
_entity_poly.type
_entity_poly.pdbx_seq_one_letter_code
_entity_poly.pdbx_strand_id
1 'polypeptide(L)'
;MDSVPMYSGPFPISLFGEYLNNPAAQRKNDGWAVGIVFGKSGNKGLWDISHQYRFLAADAWYEEFTESDFGANYVAAPIGGSRGYGNGTNVRGHIVRGQFSPYDHLTFAVTYFLTELIDETPDLSDSGTGRLQVDATLKF
;
A
#
# COMPACT_ATOMS: atom_id res chain seq x y z
N MET A 1 6.25 -21.75 -18.50
CA MET A 1 5.23 -20.73 -18.86
C MET A 1 5.99 -19.72 -19.70
N ASP A 2 5.97 -19.89 -21.03
CA ASP A 2 7.14 -19.54 -21.85
C ASP A 2 7.00 -18.25 -22.66
N SER A 3 6.11 -17.35 -22.29
CA SER A 3 6.25 -15.90 -22.51
C SER A 3 5.04 -15.16 -21.96
N VAL A 4 5.29 -14.05 -21.27
CA VAL A 4 4.28 -13.04 -20.94
C VAL A 4 4.53 -11.86 -21.87
N PRO A 5 3.49 -11.21 -22.44
CA PRO A 5 3.68 -10.07 -23.34
C PRO A 5 4.62 -9.02 -22.73
N MET A 6 5.61 -8.57 -23.51
CA MET A 6 6.61 -7.58 -23.10
C MET A 6 7.47 -7.98 -21.87
N TYR A 7 7.67 -9.28 -21.62
CA TYR A 7 8.58 -9.75 -20.57
C TYR A 7 9.64 -10.70 -21.14
N SER A 8 10.89 -10.25 -21.24
CA SER A 8 12.01 -11.04 -21.74
C SER A 8 12.67 -11.86 -20.62
N GLY A 9 12.17 -13.07 -20.36
CA GLY A 9 12.78 -14.02 -19.43
C GLY A 9 11.77 -14.87 -18.66
N PRO A 10 12.22 -15.73 -17.73
CA PRO A 10 11.33 -16.44 -16.82
C PRO A 10 10.49 -15.43 -16.04
N PHE A 11 9.17 -15.58 -16.06
CA PHE A 11 8.26 -14.68 -15.39
C PHE A 11 8.10 -15.06 -13.91
N PRO A 12 8.68 -14.29 -12.96
CA PRO A 12 8.55 -14.60 -11.54
C PRO A 12 7.16 -14.24 -11.04
N ILE A 13 6.62 -15.07 -10.17
CA ILE A 13 5.44 -14.77 -9.36
C ILE A 13 5.84 -14.96 -7.91
N SER A 14 5.59 -13.95 -7.09
CA SER A 14 5.93 -13.97 -5.66
C SER A 14 4.69 -13.70 -4.83
N LEU A 15 4.58 -14.39 -3.69
CA LEU A 15 3.57 -14.15 -2.67
C LEU A 15 4.28 -13.70 -1.40
N PHE A 16 3.64 -12.80 -0.64
CA PHE A 16 4.11 -12.42 0.68
C PHE A 16 2.94 -12.26 1.64
N GLY A 17 3.24 -12.41 2.93
CA GLY A 17 2.31 -12.23 4.01
C GLY A 17 3.06 -11.78 5.25
N GLU A 18 2.52 -10.79 5.93
CA GLU A 18 3.09 -10.21 7.14
C GLU A 18 1.99 -10.11 8.21
N TYR A 19 2.37 -10.35 9.46
CA TYR A 19 1.50 -10.21 10.61
C TYR A 19 2.24 -9.46 11.72
N LEU A 20 1.50 -8.59 12.38
CA LEU A 20 1.96 -7.73 13.44
C LEU A 20 0.98 -7.84 14.61
N ASN A 21 1.52 -7.88 15.82
CA ASN A 21 0.74 -7.75 17.04
C ASN A 21 1.46 -6.84 18.04
N ASN A 22 0.71 -5.90 18.61
CA ASN A 22 1.13 -5.05 19.71
C ASN A 22 0.62 -5.64 21.04
N PRO A 23 1.47 -6.31 21.84
CA PRO A 23 1.05 -6.91 23.10
C PRO A 23 0.76 -5.87 24.20
N ALA A 24 1.15 -4.60 24.02
CA ALA A 24 0.89 -3.55 24.99
C ALA A 24 -0.55 -2.99 24.92
N ALA A 25 -1.24 -3.20 23.79
CA ALA A 25 -2.63 -2.78 23.60
C ALA A 25 -3.61 -3.94 23.84
N GLN A 26 -4.74 -3.66 24.49
CA GLN A 26 -5.73 -4.68 24.86
C GLN A 26 -6.68 -5.07 23.73
N ARG A 27 -6.88 -4.18 22.75
CA ARG A 27 -7.77 -4.36 21.58
C ARG A 27 -7.18 -3.63 20.38
N LYS A 28 -7.66 -3.95 19.17
CA LYS A 28 -7.25 -3.29 17.91
C LYS A 28 -5.73 -3.26 17.74
N ASN A 29 -5.08 -4.32 18.19
CA ASN A 29 -3.64 -4.39 18.39
C ASN A 29 -2.95 -5.25 17.34
N ASP A 30 -3.65 -5.61 16.27
CA ASP A 30 -3.17 -6.46 15.21
C ASP A 30 -3.15 -5.74 13.86
N GLY A 31 -2.19 -6.13 13.04
CA GLY A 31 -2.07 -5.67 11.67
C GLY A 31 -1.58 -6.81 10.80
N TRP A 32 -1.97 -6.80 9.54
CA TRP A 32 -1.50 -7.79 8.58
C TRP A 32 -1.53 -7.23 7.16
N ALA A 33 -0.68 -7.81 6.33
CA ALA A 33 -0.67 -7.55 4.90
C ALA A 33 -0.48 -8.85 4.15
N VAL A 34 -1.11 -8.96 3.00
CA VAL A 34 -0.85 -10.04 2.05
C VAL A 34 -0.74 -9.44 0.67
N GLY A 35 0.09 -10.02 -0.18
CA GLY A 35 0.20 -9.54 -1.54
C GLY A 35 0.83 -10.53 -2.50
N ILE A 36 0.72 -10.15 -3.75
CA ILE A 36 1.22 -10.88 -4.90
C ILE A 36 1.97 -9.91 -5.81
N VAL A 37 3.05 -10.41 -6.40
CA VAL A 37 3.86 -9.69 -7.38
C VAL A 37 3.99 -10.56 -8.63
N PHE A 38 3.74 -9.95 -9.77
CA PHE A 38 3.90 -10.53 -11.09
C PHE A 38 5.01 -9.78 -11.83
N GLY A 39 6.05 -10.50 -12.25
CA GLY A 39 7.20 -9.88 -12.92
C GLY A 39 8.23 -9.30 -11.94
N LYS A 40 9.26 -8.69 -12.51
CA LYS A 40 10.34 -8.01 -11.79
C LYS A 40 10.94 -6.93 -12.69
N SER A 41 10.68 -5.66 -12.39
CA SER A 41 11.35 -4.53 -13.04
C SER A 41 12.79 -4.37 -12.56
N GLY A 42 13.51 -3.40 -13.15
CA GLY A 42 14.87 -3.02 -12.80
C GLY A 42 15.90 -3.28 -13.90
N ASN A 43 15.59 -4.17 -14.85
CA ASN A 43 16.36 -4.34 -16.08
C ASN A 43 15.57 -3.82 -17.28
N LYS A 44 16.28 -3.44 -18.33
CA LYS A 44 15.74 -2.91 -19.57
C LYS A 44 14.61 -3.78 -20.13
N GLY A 45 13.47 -3.15 -20.36
CA GLY A 45 12.28 -3.76 -20.95
C GLY A 45 11.44 -4.60 -19.98
N LEU A 46 11.84 -4.75 -18.72
CA LEU A 46 11.07 -5.50 -17.73
C LEU A 46 10.10 -4.62 -16.96
N TRP A 47 9.03 -5.25 -16.49
CA TRP A 47 7.98 -4.63 -15.70
C TRP A 47 7.58 -5.53 -14.54
N ASP A 48 6.95 -4.95 -13.53
CA ASP A 48 6.22 -5.69 -12.51
C ASP A 48 4.90 -5.02 -12.16
N ILE A 49 3.94 -5.85 -11.74
CA ILE A 49 2.69 -5.41 -11.14
C ILE A 49 2.57 -6.11 -9.80
N SER A 50 2.26 -5.33 -8.76
CA SER A 50 1.99 -5.84 -7.43
C SER A 50 0.63 -5.38 -6.93
N HIS A 51 -0.01 -6.26 -6.17
CA HIS A 51 -1.22 -5.97 -5.43
C HIS A 51 -1.04 -6.42 -4.00
N GLN A 52 -1.35 -5.53 -3.08
CA GLN A 52 -1.32 -5.78 -1.65
C GLN A 52 -2.67 -5.39 -1.07
N TYR A 53 -3.19 -6.23 -0.17
CA TYR A 53 -4.19 -5.80 0.80
C TYR A 53 -3.53 -5.65 2.16
N ARG A 54 -3.80 -4.55 2.84
CA ARG A 54 -3.27 -4.25 4.16
C ARG A 54 -4.42 -3.89 5.10
N PHE A 55 -4.35 -4.41 6.30
CA PHE A 55 -5.20 -4.06 7.43
C PHE A 55 -4.30 -3.66 8.60
N LEU A 56 -4.51 -2.47 9.15
CA LEU A 56 -3.72 -1.97 10.28
C LEU A 56 -4.65 -1.36 11.32
N ALA A 57 -4.95 -2.11 12.39
CA ALA A 57 -5.83 -1.64 13.44
C ALA A 57 -5.23 -0.47 14.24
N ALA A 58 -6.10 0.32 14.88
CA ALA A 58 -5.77 1.60 15.53
C ALA A 58 -4.58 1.54 16.51
N ASP A 59 -4.49 0.48 17.31
CA ASP A 59 -3.49 0.32 18.36
C ASP A 59 -2.41 -0.73 17.97
N ALA A 60 -2.35 -1.14 16.70
CA ALA A 60 -1.42 -2.16 16.23
C ALA A 60 0.02 -1.66 16.13
N TRP A 61 0.21 -0.35 15.98
CA TRP A 61 1.52 0.28 15.84
C TRP A 61 1.48 1.73 16.32
N TYR A 62 2.65 2.35 16.44
CA TYR A 62 2.74 3.79 16.72
C TYR A 62 2.51 4.59 15.42
N GLU A 63 1.45 5.39 15.39
CA GLU A 63 0.92 6.00 14.16
C GLU A 63 1.94 6.85 13.39
N GLU A 64 2.87 7.51 14.07
CA GLU A 64 3.88 8.40 13.48
C GLU A 64 4.99 7.67 12.73
N PHE A 65 5.09 6.34 12.91
CA PHE A 65 6.01 5.50 12.14
C PHE A 65 5.31 4.71 11.03
N THR A 66 4.03 4.99 10.77
CA THR A 66 3.32 4.43 9.63
C THR A 66 3.60 5.22 8.35
N GLU A 67 3.33 4.61 7.21
CA GLU A 67 3.52 5.23 5.90
C GLU A 67 2.57 6.43 5.72
N SER A 68 3.08 7.59 5.27
CA SER A 68 2.28 8.81 5.05
C SER A 68 1.26 8.70 3.91
N ASP A 69 1.42 7.69 3.05
CA ASP A 69 0.58 7.49 1.87
C ASP A 69 -0.54 6.48 2.11
N PHE A 70 -0.47 5.74 3.23
CA PHE A 70 -1.49 4.83 3.69
C PHE A 70 -2.38 5.53 4.72
N GLY A 71 -3.49 6.08 4.25
CA GLY A 71 -4.38 6.92 5.04
C GLY A 71 -5.79 6.94 4.51
N ALA A 72 -6.73 7.42 5.30
CA ALA A 72 -8.14 7.50 4.94
C ALA A 72 -8.70 8.90 5.25
N ASN A 73 -9.91 9.18 4.77
CA ASN A 73 -10.52 10.49 4.91
C ASN A 73 -11.42 10.53 6.15
N TYR A 74 -11.05 11.38 7.11
CA TYR A 74 -11.82 11.60 8.33
C TYR A 74 -12.92 12.64 8.07
N VAL A 75 -14.16 12.16 7.95
CA VAL A 75 -15.33 13.03 7.72
C VAL A 75 -15.62 13.89 8.95
N ALA A 76 -15.41 13.36 10.16
CA ALA A 76 -15.37 14.11 11.41
C ALA A 76 -13.98 14.04 12.05
N ALA A 77 -13.60 15.09 12.79
CA ALA A 77 -12.30 15.12 13.44
C ALA A 77 -12.26 14.05 14.55
N PRO A 78 -11.27 13.16 14.56
CA PRO A 78 -11.05 12.27 15.69
C PRO A 78 -10.55 13.08 16.89
N ILE A 79 -10.62 12.49 18.09
CA ILE A 79 -10.10 13.13 19.30
C ILE A 79 -8.60 13.41 19.11
N GLY A 80 -8.20 14.68 19.19
CA GLY A 80 -6.80 15.09 18.98
C GLY A 80 -6.37 15.24 17.51
N GLY A 81 -7.27 15.04 16.55
CA GLY A 81 -6.98 15.16 15.12
C GLY A 81 -7.80 16.24 14.40
N SER A 82 -7.68 16.24 13.08
CA SER A 82 -8.40 17.16 12.18
C SER A 82 -9.24 16.38 11.18
N ARG A 83 -10.23 17.06 10.58
CA ARG A 83 -10.99 16.53 9.44
C ARG A 83 -10.10 16.48 8.20
N GLY A 84 -10.40 15.55 7.30
CA GLY A 84 -9.68 15.37 6.04
C GLY A 84 -8.81 14.12 6.03
N TYR A 85 -7.89 14.05 5.07
CA TYR A 85 -6.98 12.91 4.95
C TYR A 85 -6.06 12.81 6.17
N GLY A 86 -6.06 11.64 6.82
CA GLY A 86 -5.12 11.26 7.86
C GLY A 86 -4.45 9.94 7.52
N ASN A 87 -3.12 9.93 7.53
CA ASN A 87 -2.32 8.71 7.48
C ASN A 87 -2.17 8.11 8.88
N GLY A 88 -1.93 6.81 8.99
CA GLY A 88 -1.84 6.20 10.31
C GLY A 88 -2.26 4.75 10.39
N THR A 89 -2.55 4.36 11.63
CA THR A 89 -3.31 3.19 11.99
C THR A 89 -4.82 3.45 11.80
N ASN A 90 -5.66 2.44 12.08
CA ASN A 90 -7.11 2.47 11.81
C ASN A 90 -7.46 2.53 10.31
N VAL A 91 -6.58 2.01 9.45
CA VAL A 91 -6.75 2.05 8.00
C VAL A 91 -6.64 0.65 7.43
N ARG A 92 -7.48 0.37 6.44
CA ARG A 92 -7.36 -0.83 5.60
C ARG A 92 -7.50 -0.44 4.13
N GLY A 93 -6.97 -1.27 3.24
CA GLY A 93 -7.13 -1.00 1.82
C GLY A 93 -6.27 -1.81 0.89
N HIS A 94 -6.46 -1.52 -0.39
CA HIS A 94 -5.71 -2.08 -1.50
C HIS A 94 -4.62 -1.10 -1.95
N ILE A 95 -3.44 -1.64 -2.21
CA ILE A 95 -2.33 -0.92 -2.83
C ILE A 95 -1.99 -1.67 -4.11
N VAL A 96 -2.13 -0.99 -5.24
CA VAL A 96 -1.77 -1.51 -6.56
C VAL A 96 -0.60 -0.71 -7.08
N ARG A 97 0.49 -1.39 -7.47
CA ARG A 97 1.65 -0.72 -8.03
C ARG A 97 2.08 -1.39 -9.31
N GLY A 98 2.30 -0.58 -10.34
CA GLY A 98 2.92 -0.99 -11.60
C GLY A 98 4.27 -0.31 -11.77
N GLN A 99 5.26 -1.04 -12.25
CA GLN A 99 6.60 -0.53 -12.54
C GLN A 99 7.05 -0.95 -13.93
N PHE A 100 7.79 -0.07 -14.60
CA PHE A 100 8.37 -0.34 -15.90
C PHE A 100 9.76 0.28 -16.03
N SER A 101 10.73 -0.50 -16.48
CA SER A 101 12.12 -0.08 -16.67
C SER A 101 12.46 -0.01 -18.16
N PRO A 102 12.30 1.15 -18.84
CA PRO A 102 12.67 1.26 -20.25
C PRO A 102 14.19 1.12 -20.49
N TYR A 103 15.01 1.39 -19.47
CA TYR A 103 16.46 1.24 -19.47
C TYR A 103 16.91 0.66 -18.13
N ASP A 104 18.11 0.08 -18.06
CA ASP A 104 18.65 -0.49 -16.81
C ASP A 104 18.85 0.55 -15.69
N HIS A 105 19.04 1.82 -16.07
CA HIS A 105 19.22 2.92 -15.14
C HIS A 105 17.93 3.68 -14.80
N LEU A 106 16.82 3.46 -15.52
CA LEU A 106 15.60 4.26 -15.38
C LEU A 106 14.39 3.35 -15.13
N THR A 107 13.67 3.60 -14.04
CA THR A 107 12.43 2.90 -13.72
C THR A 107 11.33 3.89 -13.39
N PHE A 108 10.17 3.72 -14.04
CA PHE A 108 8.94 4.45 -13.72
C PHE A 108 8.05 3.58 -12.85
N ALA A 109 7.39 4.19 -11.88
CA ALA A 109 6.41 3.53 -11.04
C ALA A 109 5.12 4.35 -10.96
N VAL A 110 4.00 3.64 -10.92
CA VAL A 110 2.68 4.20 -10.61
C VAL A 110 2.10 3.38 -9.48
N THR A 111 1.71 4.04 -8.40
CA THR A 111 1.08 3.40 -7.24
C THR A 111 -0.28 4.04 -7.02
N TYR A 112 -1.31 3.20 -6.81
CA TYR A 112 -2.64 3.64 -6.46
C TYR A 112 -3.05 3.01 -5.14
N PHE A 113 -3.43 3.85 -4.20
CA PHE A 113 -3.92 3.48 -2.88
C PHE A 113 -5.43 3.68 -2.85
N LEU A 114 -6.15 2.62 -2.48
CA LEU A 114 -7.58 2.61 -2.24
C LEU A 114 -7.80 2.20 -0.79
N THR A 115 -8.04 3.17 0.07
CA THR A 115 -7.99 3.00 1.51
C THR A 115 -9.20 3.61 2.19
N GLU A 116 -9.58 3.05 3.33
CA GLU A 116 -10.72 3.47 4.14
C GLU A 116 -10.40 3.25 5.61
N LEU A 117 -11.17 3.88 6.49
CA LEU A 117 -11.06 3.64 7.93
C LEU A 117 -11.63 2.26 8.27
N ILE A 118 -11.01 1.59 9.23
CA ILE A 118 -11.54 0.33 9.77
C ILE A 118 -12.77 0.65 10.65
N ASP A 119 -12.59 1.60 11.56
CA ASP A 119 -13.66 2.14 12.41
C ASP A 119 -13.93 3.59 12.01
N GLU A 120 -15.09 3.83 11.38
CA GLU A 120 -15.53 5.16 10.96
C GLU A 120 -16.09 5.97 12.14
N THR A 121 -16.04 7.30 12.06
CA THR A 121 -16.69 8.16 13.05
C THR A 121 -17.19 9.43 12.34
N PRO A 122 -18.51 9.68 12.26
CA PRO A 122 -19.64 8.81 12.63
C PRO A 122 -19.82 7.59 11.70
N ASP A 123 -20.39 6.49 12.19
CA ASP A 123 -20.56 5.15 11.56
C ASP A 123 -21.31 5.09 10.19
N LEU A 124 -21.59 6.23 9.56
CA LEU A 124 -22.33 6.36 8.30
C LEU A 124 -21.61 7.27 7.29
N SER A 125 -20.33 7.59 7.53
CA SER A 125 -19.60 8.56 6.73
C SER A 125 -18.53 7.90 5.89
N ASP A 126 -18.66 7.99 4.56
CA ASP A 126 -17.70 7.43 3.61
C ASP A 126 -16.28 7.97 3.87
N SER A 127 -15.43 7.10 4.40
CA SER A 127 -14.03 7.37 4.72
C SER A 127 -13.07 7.03 3.57
N GLY A 128 -13.61 6.58 2.44
CA GLY A 128 -12.87 6.14 1.27
C GLY A 128 -11.93 7.21 0.73
N THR A 129 -10.72 6.79 0.38
CA THR A 129 -9.69 7.63 -0.21
C THR A 129 -9.03 6.91 -1.38
N GLY A 130 -8.89 7.63 -2.49
CA GLY A 130 -8.06 7.25 -3.62
C GLY A 130 -6.84 8.16 -3.72
N ARG A 131 -5.62 7.60 -3.69
CA ARG A 131 -4.37 8.36 -3.88
C ARG A 131 -3.56 7.76 -5.02
N LEU A 132 -3.19 8.60 -5.99
CA LEU A 132 -2.31 8.24 -7.10
C LEU A 132 -0.92 8.85 -6.86
N GLN A 133 0.11 8.03 -7.00
CA GLN A 133 1.51 8.43 -6.95
C GLN A 133 2.21 7.98 -8.23
N VAL A 134 3.09 8.85 -8.73
CA VAL A 134 3.91 8.59 -9.92
C VAL A 134 5.36 8.93 -9.58
N ASP A 135 6.25 7.95 -9.74
CA ASP A 135 7.66 8.07 -9.40
C ASP A 135 8.55 7.73 -10.60
N ALA A 136 9.75 8.33 -10.62
CA ALA A 136 10.83 7.96 -11.50
C ALA A 136 12.12 7.76 -10.70
N THR A 137 12.77 6.62 -10.87
CA THR A 137 14.05 6.30 -10.22
C THR A 137 15.16 6.24 -11.26
N LEU A 138 16.22 7.01 -11.04
CA LEU A 138 17.45 6.98 -11.83
C LEU A 138 18.59 6.37 -10.99
N LYS A 139 19.27 5.35 -11.53
CA LYS A 139 20.43 4.69 -10.91
C LYS A 139 21.70 5.01 -11.70
N PHE A 140 22.80 5.25 -11.01
CA PHE A 140 24.12 5.58 -11.57
C PHE A 140 25.19 4.61 -11.09
#